data_AF-A0A352AZY1-F1
#
_entry.id   AF-A0A352AZY1-F1
#
_cell.length_a   1.000
_cell.length_b   1.000
_cell.length_c   1.000
_cell.angle_alpha   90.00
_cell.angle_beta   90.00
_cell.angle_gamma   90.00
#
_symmetry.space_group_name_H-M   'P 1'
#
loop_
_entity.id
_entity.type
_entity.pdbx_description
1 polymer ?
#
loop_
_entity_poly.entity_id
_entity_poly.type
_entity_poly.pdbx_seq_one_letter_code
_entity_poly.pdbx_strand_id
1 'polypeptide(L)' 'MAGYACFKNHLSYFPHSSIVITNTLSELGQYKCSKGGFQFGFDQRIPLQLIEKLVAEKRKLLAEKASRG' A
#
# COMPACT_ATOMS: atom_id res chain seq x y z
N MET A 1 6.86 3.79 6.97
CA MET A 1 6.52 5.02 6.22
C MET A 1 5.96 4.63 4.87
N ALA A 2 4.94 5.35 4.41
CA ALA A 2 4.33 5.20 3.09
C ALA A 2 4.09 6.59 2.49
N GLY A 3 4.16 6.69 1.17
CA GLY A 3 3.90 7.90 0.42
C GLY A 3 2.51 7.88 -0.22
N TYR A 4 1.95 9.06 -0.44
CA TYR A 4 0.72 9.28 -1.18
C TYR A 4 0.99 10.32 -2.27
N ALA A 5 0.39 10.14 -3.44
CA ALA A 5 0.47 11.12 -4.51
C ALA A 5 -0.91 11.32 -5.16
N CYS A 6 -1.22 12.55 -5.49
CA CYS A 6 -2.40 12.92 -6.25
C CYS A 6 -1.99 13.15 -7.71
N PHE A 7 -2.57 12.39 -8.64
CA PHE A 7 -2.42 12.57 -10.07
C PHE A 7 -3.71 13.13 -10.67
N LYS A 8 -3.65 13.62 -11.91
CA LYS A 8 -4.78 14.28 -12.58
C LYS A 8 -6.08 13.45 -12.61
N ASN A 9 -5.96 12.12 -12.72
CA ASN A 9 -7.11 11.22 -12.89
C ASN A 9 -7.28 10.22 -11.75
N HIS A 10 -6.36 10.17 -10.79
CA HIS A 10 -6.39 9.17 -9.72
C HIS A 10 -5.48 9.57 -8.56
N LEU A 11 -5.72 8.95 -7.41
CA LEU A 11 -4.85 9.01 -6.26
C LEU A 11 -4.03 7.72 -6.19
N SER A 12 -2.80 7.80 -5.71
CA SER A 12 -1.90 6.66 -5.58
C SER A 12 -1.32 6.56 -4.18
N TYR A 13 -1.23 5.33 -3.68
CA TYR A 13 -0.56 5.00 -2.42
C TYR A 13 0.66 4.12 -2.66
N PHE A 14 1.79 4.50 -2.07
CA PHE A 14 3.09 3.86 -2.24
C PHE A 14 3.64 3.39 -0.90
N PRO A 15 3.66 2.08 -0.61
CA PRO A 15 4.29 1.56 0.60
C PRO A 15 5.83 1.47 0.51
N HIS A 16 6.44 1.94 -0.60
CA HIS A 16 7.89 1.87 -0.89
C HIS A 16 8.45 0.45 -0.79
N SER A 17 7.60 -0.56 -0.94
CA SER A 17 7.96 -1.98 -0.84
C SER A 17 6.93 -2.79 -1.60
N SER A 18 7.34 -3.35 -2.73
CA SER A 18 6.47 -4.14 -3.60
C SER A 18 5.87 -5.35 -2.88
N ILE A 19 6.57 -5.90 -1.89
CA ILE A 19 6.11 -7.07 -1.13
C ILE A 19 4.89 -6.77 -0.23
N VAL A 20 4.73 -5.52 0.23
CA VAL A 20 3.53 -5.08 0.96
C VAL A 20 2.30 -5.13 0.04
N ILE A 21 2.47 -4.70 -1.21
CA ILE A 21 1.40 -4.77 -2.21
C ILE A 21 1.08 -6.23 -2.49
N THR A 22 2.08 -7.09 -2.72
CA THR A 22 1.88 -8.52 -2.98
C THR A 22 1.14 -9.22 -1.84
N ASN A 23 1.52 -8.99 -0.59
CA ASN A 23 0.86 -9.59 0.58
C ASN A 23 -0.58 -9.10 0.79
N THR A 24 -0.92 -7.92 0.26
CA THR A 24 -2.25 -7.30 0.42
C THR A 24 -3.06 -7.35 -0.88
N LEU A 25 -2.60 -8.08 -1.92
CA LEU A 25 -3.24 -8.15 -3.23
C LEU A 25 -4.70 -8.59 -3.16
N SER A 26 -5.02 -9.55 -2.28
CA SER A 26 -6.39 -10.07 -2.11
C SER A 26 -7.37 -8.99 -1.67
N GLU A 27 -6.96 -8.07 -0.81
CA GLU A 27 -7.81 -6.96 -0.36
C GLU A 27 -7.75 -5.76 -1.30
N LEU A 28 -6.63 -5.61 -2.02
CA LEU A 28 -6.47 -4.61 -3.06
C LEU A 28 -7.12 -5.00 -4.39
N GLY A 29 -7.79 -6.16 -4.49
CA GLY A 29 -8.40 -6.64 -5.75
C GLY A 29 -9.45 -5.70 -6.35
N GLN A 30 -10.04 -4.82 -5.52
CA GLN A 30 -10.97 -3.77 -5.96
C GLN A 30 -10.27 -2.50 -6.49
N TYR A 31 -8.96 -2.39 -6.30
CA TYR A 31 -8.14 -1.24 -6.67
C TYR A 31 -7.12 -1.61 -7.73
N LYS A 32 -6.68 -0.62 -8.52
CA LYS A 32 -5.73 -0.85 -9.59
C LYS A 32 -4.30 -0.94 -9.03
N CYS A 33 -3.80 -2.16 -8.85
CA CYS A 33 -2.47 -2.41 -8.32
C CYS A 33 -1.35 -2.20 -9.35
N SER A 34 -0.16 -1.85 -8.89
CA SER A 34 1.07 -1.70 -9.66
C SER A 34 2.28 -2.12 -8.82
N LYS A 35 3.43 -2.38 -9.45
CA LYS A 35 4.65 -2.83 -8.75
C LYS A 35 5.11 -1.91 -7.60
N GLY A 36 4.77 -0.61 -7.65
CA GLY A 36 5.16 0.37 -6.63
C GLY A 36 4.08 0.74 -5.61
N GLY A 37 2.81 0.37 -5.86
CA GLY A 37 1.68 0.94 -5.15
C GLY A 37 0.34 0.54 -5.76
N PHE A 38 -0.76 1.13 -5.28
CA PHE A 38 -2.07 0.98 -5.89
C PHE A 38 -2.73 2.33 -6.15
N GLN A 39 -3.60 2.37 -7.15
CA GLN A 39 -4.34 3.54 -7.60
C GLN A 39 -5.81 3.38 -7.22
N PHE A 40 -6.42 4.48 -6.78
CA PHE A 40 -7.83 4.57 -6.40
C PHE A 40 -8.44 5.86 -6.98
N GLY A 41 -9.73 5.80 -7.28
CA GLY A 41 -10.48 6.95 -7.78
C GLY A 41 -10.69 8.01 -6.71
N PHE A 42 -11.00 9.25 -7.11
CA PHE A 42 -11.32 10.34 -6.18
C PHE A 42 -12.57 10.05 -5.33
N ASP A 43 -13.55 9.37 -5.93
CA ASP A 43 -14.79 8.96 -5.24
C ASP A 43 -14.62 7.67 -4.42
N GLN A 44 -13.51 6.96 -4.58
CA GLN A 44 -13.24 5.74 -3.82
C GLN A 44 -12.59 6.09 -2.49
N ARG A 45 -13.33 5.88 -1.40
CA ARG A 45 -12.74 5.88 -0.07
C ARG A 45 -12.00 4.59 0.17
N ILE A 46 -10.80 4.70 0.73
CA ILE A 46 -10.04 3.55 1.21
C ILE A 46 -10.56 3.20 2.60
N PRO A 47 -10.97 1.95 2.86
CA PRO A 47 -11.38 1.54 4.20
C PRO A 47 -10.18 1.62 5.15
N LEU A 48 -10.41 2.14 6.35
CA LEU A 48 -9.35 2.33 7.35
C LEU A 48 -8.63 1.00 7.67
N GLN A 49 -9.37 -0.10 7.74
CA GLN A 49 -8.83 -1.43 7.97
C GLN A 49 -7.76 -1.84 6.94
N LEU A 50 -7.92 -1.44 5.68
CA LEU A 50 -6.94 -1.72 4.62
C LEU A 50 -5.67 -0.89 4.82
N ILE A 51 -5.81 0.40 5.18
CA ILE A 51 -4.66 1.27 5.51
C ILE A 51 -3.89 0.69 6.70
N GLU A 52 -4.58 0.28 7.75
CA GLU A 52 -3.97 -0.29 8.95
C GLU A 52 -3.16 -1.56 8.64
N LYS A 53 -3.72 -2.46 7.83
CA LYS A 53 -3.01 -3.66 7.37
C LYS A 53 -1.79 -3.34 6.53
N LEU A 54 -1.89 -2.42 5.58
CA LEU A 54 -0.75 -1.98 4.76
C LEU A 54 0.40 -1.42 5.63
N VAL A 55 0.05 -0.63 6.65
CA VAL A 55 1.03 -0.07 7.59
C VAL A 55 1.60 -1.15 8.51
N ALA A 56 0.79 -2.11 8.96
CA ALA A 56 1.22 -3.24 9.78
C ALA A 56 2.22 -4.14 9.02
N GLU A 57 1.90 -4.53 7.79
CA GLU A 57 2.78 -5.30 6.90
C GLU A 57 4.11 -4.55 6.68
N LYS A 58 4.04 -3.24 6.42
CA LYS A 58 5.25 -2.43 6.27
C LYS A 58 6.10 -2.41 7.54
N ARG A 59 5.48 -2.29 8.72
CA ARG A 59 6.19 -2.34 10.02
C ARG A 59 6.85 -3.69 10.24
N LYS A 60 6.15 -4.80 9.96
CA LYS A 60 6.68 -6.16 10.08
C LYS A 60 7.92 -6.35 9.22
N LEU A 61 7.86 -5.93 7.95
CA LEU A 61 9.00 -6.00 7.03
C LEU A 61 10.19 -5.15 7.47
N LEU A 62 9.96 -3.97 8.06
CA LEU A 62 11.05 -3.16 8.61
C LEU A 62 11.70 -3.85 9.81
N ALA A 63 10.91 -4.44 10.70
CA ALA A 63 11.42 -5.17 11.85
C ALA A 63 12.26 -6.39 11.42
N GLU A 64 11.78 -7.17 10.44
CA GLU A 64 12.53 -8.31 9.89
C GLU A 64 13.84 -7.90 9.19
N LYS A 65 13.85 -6.74 8.52
CA LYS A 65 15.09 -6.19 7.93
C LYS A 65 16.07 -5.73 9.00
N ALA A 66 15.58 -5.13 10.08
CA ALA A 66 16.42 -4.66 11.18
C ALA A 66 17.05 -5.83 11.97
N SER A 67 16.38 -6.98 12.08
CA SER A 67 16.93 -8.16 12.75
C SER A 67 17.94 -8.95 11.91
N ARG A 68 18.07 -8.65 10.61
CA ARG A 68 19.02 -9.30 9.69
C ARG A 68 20.26 -8.44 9.40
N GLY A 69 20.34 -7.24 9.97
CA GLY A 69 21.43 -6.28 9.80
C GLY A 69 22.36 -6.25 10.99
#